data_AF-A0A2V9CL13-F1
#
_entry.id   AF-A0A2V9CL13-F1
#
_cell.length_a   1.000
_cell.length_b   1.000
_cell.length_c   1.000
_cell.angle_alpha   90.00
_cell.angle_beta   90.00
_cell.angle_gamma   90.00
#
_symmetry.space_group_name_H-M   'P 1'
#
loop_
_entity.id
_entity.type
_entity.pdbx_description
1 polymer ?
#
loop_
_entity_poly.entity_id
_entity_poly.type
_entity_poly.pdbx_seq_one_letter_code
_entity_poly.pdbx_strand_id
1 'polypeptide(L)'
;GAARGHWEGDTLVVDYTNFKDWGMGGTFAYGNTEKAHLTERWKRLDENHLLYGFTIEDSGTWTRPWSIEFVMWRLTDQEQLVEYACHEGNVGLEFTLSAARAKEKEEGEGGEDGDRR
;
A
#
# COMPACT_ATOMS: atom_id res chain seq x y z
N GLY A 1 15.40 14.92 -0.54
CA GLY A 1 14.06 15.40 -0.86
C GLY A 1 13.88 16.78 -0.26
N ALA A 2 13.17 17.65 -0.97
CA ALA A 2 12.59 18.88 -0.44
C ALA A 2 11.09 18.84 -0.75
N ALA A 3 10.26 19.07 0.27
CA ALA A 3 8.80 19.09 0.16
C ALA A 3 8.28 20.52 0.29
N ARG A 4 7.31 20.90 -0.54
CA ARG A 4 6.59 22.18 -0.45
C ARG A 4 5.11 21.93 -0.64
N GLY A 5 4.29 22.48 0.26
CA GLY A 5 2.84 22.31 0.22
C GLY A 5 2.11 23.61 -0.06
N HIS A 6 1.01 23.51 -0.80
CA HIS A 6 0.04 24.58 -1.01
C HIS A 6 -1.38 24.03 -1.05
N TRP A 7 -2.36 24.92 -0.84
CA TRP A 7 -3.77 24.56 -0.91
C TRP A 7 -4.33 24.87 -2.30
N GLU A 8 -5.03 23.89 -2.88
CA GLU A 8 -5.87 24.05 -4.06
C GLU A 8 -7.33 23.82 -3.64
N GLY A 9 -8.00 24.91 -3.26
CA GLY A 9 -9.34 24.83 -2.66
C GLY A 9 -9.30 24.10 -1.32
N ASP A 10 -9.94 22.93 -1.25
CA ASP A 10 -10.01 22.07 -0.07
C ASP A 10 -8.98 20.93 -0.06
N THR A 11 -8.08 20.91 -1.06
CA THR A 11 -7.08 19.86 -1.24
C THR A 11 -5.69 20.42 -0.92
N LEU A 12 -4.97 19.75 -0.02
CA LEU A 12 -3.55 20.03 0.20
C LEU A 12 -2.76 19.29 -0.87
N VAL A 13 -1.98 20.04 -1.65
CA VAL A 13 -1.05 19.50 -2.64
C VAL A 13 0.35 19.63 -2.07
N VAL A 14 1.14 18.56 -2.15
CA VAL A 14 2.53 18.55 -1.69
C VAL A 14 3.42 18.08 -2.82
N ASP A 15 4.34 18.95 -3.24
CA ASP A 15 5.33 18.67 -4.27
C ASP A 15 6.68 18.31 -3.64
N TYR A 16 7.18 17.14 -4.03
CA TYR A 16 8.46 16.61 -3.59
C TYR A 16 9.43 16.58 -4.76
N THR A 17 10.59 17.19 -4.54
CA THR A 17 11.70 17.28 -5.50
C THR A 17 13.03 16.99 -4.82
N ASN A 18 14.14 17.05 -5.56
CA ASN A 18 15.50 16.90 -5.04
C ASN A 18 15.67 15.59 -4.26
N PHE A 19 15.13 14.51 -4.82
CA PHE A 19 15.44 13.17 -4.34
C PHE A 19 16.94 12.94 -4.53
N LYS A 20 17.54 12.32 -3.54
CA LYS A 20 18.91 11.85 -3.66
C LYS A 20 18.83 10.45 -4.23
N ASP A 21 19.74 10.11 -5.13
CA ASP A 21 19.95 8.72 -5.49
C ASP A 21 20.53 7.99 -4.27
N TRP A 22 19.71 7.22 -3.56
CA TRP A 22 20.13 6.46 -2.38
C TRP A 22 20.69 5.08 -2.76
N GLY A 23 20.75 4.75 -4.06
CA GLY A 23 21.06 3.40 -4.51
C GLY A 23 20.06 2.36 -3.99
N MET A 24 20.42 1.08 -4.13
CA MET A 24 19.61 -0.08 -3.75
C MET A 24 19.60 -0.27 -2.22
N GLY A 25 18.57 0.18 -1.49
CA GLY A 25 18.56 -0.01 -0.03
C GLY A 25 17.29 0.28 0.77
N GLY A 26 16.15 0.55 0.16
CA GLY A 26 14.91 0.89 0.87
C GLY A 26 13.65 0.44 0.14
N THR A 27 12.52 0.40 0.83
CA THR A 27 11.21 -0.01 0.28
C THR A 27 10.77 0.81 -0.94
N PHE A 28 11.33 2.02 -1.11
CA PHE A 28 11.16 2.90 -2.29
C PHE A 28 12.43 3.04 -3.15
N ALA A 29 13.49 2.28 -2.86
CA ALA A 29 14.77 2.34 -3.59
C ALA A 29 14.72 1.72 -4.99
N TYR A 30 13.58 1.15 -5.37
CA TYR A 30 13.39 0.54 -6.68
C TYR A 30 12.85 1.49 -7.74
N GLY A 31 12.69 2.79 -7.48
CA GLY A 31 12.11 3.61 -8.54
C GLY A 31 12.05 5.12 -8.45
N ASN A 32 12.98 5.76 -7.73
CA ASN A 32 13.10 7.22 -7.75
C ASN A 32 14.56 7.64 -7.91
N THR A 33 14.95 7.99 -9.13
CA THR A 33 16.22 8.65 -9.44
C THR A 33 16.22 10.09 -8.95
N GLU A 34 17.35 10.80 -9.10
CA GLU A 34 17.41 12.25 -8.82
C GLU A 34 16.44 13.07 -9.70
N LYS A 35 15.93 12.47 -10.78
CA LYS A 35 14.93 13.07 -11.68
C LYS A 35 13.50 12.90 -11.18
N ALA A 36 13.28 12.18 -10.09
CA ALA A 36 11.94 11.94 -9.58
C ALA A 36 11.26 13.24 -9.14
N HIS A 37 10.00 13.37 -9.52
CA HIS A 37 9.05 14.36 -9.04
C HIS A 37 7.81 13.61 -8.54
N LEU A 38 7.45 13.84 -7.28
CA LEU A 38 6.28 13.23 -6.66
C LEU A 38 5.35 14.37 -6.25
N THR A 39 4.10 14.30 -6.70
CA THR A 39 3.04 15.21 -6.26
C THR A 39 2.00 14.40 -5.51
N GLU A 40 1.82 14.70 -4.23
CA GLU A 40 0.77 14.13 -3.39
C GLU A 40 -0.42 15.09 -3.30
N ARG A 41 -1.62 14.53 -3.21
CA ARG A 41 -2.87 15.26 -3.04
C ARG A 41 -3.65 14.65 -1.88
N TRP A 42 -4.00 15.49 -0.92
CA TRP A 42 -4.69 15.12 0.30
C TRP A 42 -6.00 15.88 0.38
N LYS A 43 -7.13 15.16 0.34
CA LYS A 43 -8.46 15.76 0.44
C LYS A 43 -9.26 15.09 1.55
N ARG A 44 -9.82 15.90 2.46
CA ARG A 44 -10.79 15.41 3.44
C ARG A 44 -12.14 15.18 2.76
N LEU A 45 -12.61 13.94 2.78
CA LEU A 45 -13.93 13.59 2.24
C LEU A 45 -15.01 13.83 3.29
N ASP A 46 -14.76 13.36 4.52
CA ASP A 46 -15.63 13.54 5.67
C ASP A 46 -14.85 13.41 6.99
N GLU A 47 -15.54 13.15 8.11
CA GLU A 47 -14.92 13.03 9.42
C GLU A 47 -14.02 11.81 9.63
N ASN A 48 -14.19 10.78 8.81
CA ASN A 48 -13.55 9.48 8.94
C ASN A 48 -12.74 9.06 7.70
N HIS A 49 -12.79 9.84 6.61
CA HIS A 49 -12.14 9.48 5.36
C HIS A 49 -11.26 10.61 4.78
N LEU A 50 -10.06 10.23 4.35
CA LEU A 50 -9.16 11.05 3.55
C LEU A 50 -9.00 10.39 2.18
N LEU A 51 -9.20 11.14 1.11
CA LEU A 51 -8.76 10.75 -0.22
C LEU A 51 -7.29 11.12 -0.35
N TYR A 52 -6.44 10.12 -0.52
CA TYR A 52 -5.03 10.29 -0.77
C TYR A 52 -4.72 9.79 -2.17
N GLY A 53 -4.05 10.64 -2.94
CA GLY A 53 -3.53 10.26 -4.24
C GLY A 53 -2.15 10.82 -4.44
N PHE A 54 -1.37 10.16 -5.29
CA PHE A 54 -0.10 10.71 -5.73
C PHE A 54 0.20 10.35 -7.17
N THR A 55 1.06 11.16 -7.78
CA THR A 55 1.62 10.94 -9.11
C THR A 55 3.14 10.92 -9.00
N ILE A 56 3.78 9.93 -9.63
CA ILE A 56 5.23 9.85 -9.77
C ILE A 56 5.61 10.09 -11.23
N GLU A 57 6.52 11.05 -11.42
CA GLU A 57 7.19 11.34 -12.67
C GLU A 57 8.68 11.07 -12.49
N ASP A 58 9.19 9.98 -13.07
CA ASP A 58 10.62 9.70 -13.09
C ASP A 58 10.99 8.97 -14.38
N SER A 59 11.53 9.72 -15.35
CA SER A 59 11.95 9.15 -16.63
C SER A 59 13.21 8.27 -16.52
N GLY A 60 13.89 8.27 -15.38
CA GLY A 60 15.04 7.42 -15.11
C GLY A 60 14.64 6.00 -14.73
N THR A 61 13.45 5.81 -14.17
CA THR A 61 12.90 4.50 -13.79
C THR A 61 11.74 4.09 -14.67
N TRP A 62 10.76 4.97 -14.90
CA TRP A 62 9.48 4.63 -15.52
C TRP A 62 9.39 5.12 -16.97
N THR A 63 8.71 4.37 -17.82
CA THR A 63 8.49 4.76 -19.22
C THR A 63 7.46 5.88 -19.39
N ARG A 64 6.63 6.10 -18.36
CA ARG A 64 5.63 7.17 -18.29
C ARG A 64 5.27 7.48 -16.84
N PRO A 65 4.78 8.69 -16.55
CA PRO A 65 4.16 8.99 -15.26
C PRO A 65 3.02 8.04 -14.93
N TRP A 66 2.85 7.78 -13.64
CA TRP A 66 1.74 6.98 -13.14
C TRP A 66 1.21 7.55 -11.83
N SER A 67 -0.04 7.24 -11.53
CA SER A 67 -0.74 7.72 -10.35
C SER A 67 -1.46 6.59 -9.64
N ILE A 68 -1.63 6.74 -8.33
CA ILE A 68 -2.58 5.95 -7.55
C ILE A 68 -3.45 6.89 -6.72
N GLU A 69 -4.62 6.38 -6.35
CA GLU A 69 -5.54 7.05 -5.46
C GLU A 69 -6.24 5.99 -4.60
N PHE A 70 -6.35 6.25 -3.30
CA PHE A 70 -7.08 5.39 -2.38
C PHE A 70 -7.66 6.20 -1.22
N VAL A 71 -8.71 5.64 -0.62
CA VAL A 71 -9.33 6.22 0.57
C VAL A 71 -8.63 5.66 1.80
N MET A 72 -8.11 6.55 2.64
CA MET A 72 -7.61 6.25 3.97
C MET A 72 -8.74 6.38 4.98
N TRP A 73 -8.89 5.33 5.78
CA TRP A 73 -9.92 5.23 6.81
C TRP A 73 -9.31 5.65 8.14
N ARG A 74 -10.08 6.41 8.92
CA ARG A 74 -9.70 6.78 10.27
C ARG A 74 -9.62 5.53 11.14
N LEU A 75 -8.48 5.34 11.79
CA LEU A 75 -8.32 4.28 12.78
C LEU A 75 -9.24 4.53 13.97
N THR A 76 -9.91 3.45 14.38
CA THR A 76 -10.71 3.36 15.60
C THR A 76 -9.86 2.84 16.75
N ASP A 77 -10.35 2.98 17.99
CA ASP A 77 -9.63 2.49 19.20
C ASP A 77 -9.44 0.96 19.22
N GLN A 78 -10.13 0.22 18.33
CA GLN A 78 -9.99 -1.23 18.18
C GLN A 78 -8.93 -1.64 17.15
N GLU A 79 -8.37 -0.68 16.41
CA GLU A 79 -7.37 -0.90 15.37
C GLU A 79 -6.01 -0.37 15.85
N GLN A 80 -4.96 -1.13 15.61
CA GLN A 80 -3.59 -0.71 15.92
C GLN A 80 -2.78 -0.59 14.64
N LEU A 81 -1.97 0.48 14.55
CA LEU A 81 -0.86 0.52 13.60
C LEU A 81 0.17 -0.50 14.07
N VAL A 82 0.02 -1.73 13.58
CA VAL A 82 1.00 -2.79 13.80
C VAL A 82 2.23 -2.53 12.93
N GLU A 83 3.41 -2.74 13.51
CA GLU A 83 4.65 -2.65 12.76
C GLU A 83 4.63 -3.70 11.64
N TYR A 84 4.84 -3.27 10.40
CA TYR A 84 5.23 -4.17 9.34
C TYR A 84 6.73 -4.43 9.44
N ALA A 85 7.12 -5.39 10.27
CA ALA A 85 8.46 -5.92 10.25
C ALA A 85 8.59 -6.84 9.03
N CYS A 86 9.52 -6.53 8.12
CA CYS A 86 9.95 -7.49 7.10
C CYS A 86 10.59 -8.69 7.80
N HIS A 87 9.77 -9.63 8.28
CA HIS A 87 10.25 -10.95 8.64
C HIS A 87 10.60 -11.69 7.36
N GLU A 88 11.80 -12.22 7.32
CA GLU A 88 12.30 -13.01 6.19
C GLU A 88 11.26 -14.11 5.85
N GLY A 89 10.77 -14.08 4.61
CA GLY A 89 9.85 -15.09 4.07
C GLY A 89 8.42 -14.67 3.76
N ASN A 90 7.86 -13.57 4.31
CA ASN A 90 6.47 -13.11 4.03
C ASN A 90 5.41 -14.24 3.93
N VAL A 91 5.53 -15.27 4.78
CA VAL A 91 4.76 -16.52 4.73
C VAL A 91 3.30 -16.40 5.19
N GLY A 92 2.84 -15.19 5.53
CA GLY A 92 1.47 -14.96 6.02
C GLY A 92 0.39 -15.36 5.01
N LEU A 93 0.60 -15.05 3.72
CA LEU A 93 -0.33 -15.45 2.67
C LEU A 93 -0.32 -16.97 2.46
N GLU A 94 0.87 -17.58 2.47
CA GLU A 94 1.02 -19.03 2.34
C GLU A 94 0.31 -19.78 3.46
N PHE A 95 0.48 -19.36 4.72
CA PHE A 95 -0.21 -19.97 5.86
C PHE A 95 -1.72 -19.76 5.81
N THR A 96 -2.18 -18.56 5.42
CA THR A 96 -3.61 -18.28 5.27
C THR A 96 -4.25 -19.20 4.22
N LEU A 97 -3.61 -19.35 3.06
CA LEU A 97 -4.09 -20.22 1.99
C LEU A 97 -4.01 -21.70 2.38
N SER A 98 -2.95 -22.12 3.07
CA SER A 98 -2.78 -23.50 3.54
C SER A 98 -3.85 -23.87 4.56
N ALA A 99 -4.16 -22.97 5.50
CA ALA A 99 -5.23 -23.16 6.47
C ALA A 99 -6.62 -23.21 5.80
N ALA A 100 -6.86 -22.39 4.78
CA ALA A 100 -8.10 -22.46 3.99
C ALA A 100 -8.26 -23.81 3.28
N ARG A 101 -7.20 -24.33 2.64
CA ARG A 101 -7.22 -25.66 1.99
C ARG A 101 -7.40 -26.81 2.97
N ALA A 102 -6.83 -26.72 4.16
CA ALA A 102 -7.05 -27.72 5.22
C ALA A 102 -8.53 -27.78 5.62
N LYS A 103 -9.18 -26.61 5.82
CA LYS A 103 -10.62 -26.55 6.11
C LYS A 103 -11.49 -27.12 4.99
N GLU A 104 -11.21 -26.75 3.75
CA GLU A 104 -11.93 -27.31 2.59
C GLU A 104 -11.82 -28.84 2.53
N LYS A 105 -10.66 -29.40 2.90
CA LYS A 105 -10.43 -30.85 2.93
C LYS A 105 -11.22 -31.52 4.06
N GLU A 106 -11.22 -30.96 5.26
CA GLU A 106 -12.03 -31.45 6.39
C GLU A 106 -13.54 -31.42 6.06
N GLU A 107 -14.01 -30.35 5.41
CA GLU A 107 -15.40 -30.22 4.97
C GLU A 107 -15.76 -31.22 3.85
N GLY A 108 -14.83 -31.50 2.94
CA GLY A 108 -14.99 -32.53 1.90
C GLY A 108 -15.00 -33.96 2.44
N GLU A 109 -14.11 -34.26 3.40
CA GLU A 109 -14.03 -35.57 4.05
C GLU A 109 -15.24 -35.83 4.98
N GLY A 110 -15.77 -34.79 5.64
CA GLY A 110 -17.02 -34.87 6.40
C GLY A 110 -18.28 -35.11 5.55
N GLY A 111 -18.21 -34.81 4.24
CA GLY A 111 -19.25 -35.14 3.27
C GLY A 111 -19.23 -36.59 2.80
N GLU A 112 -18.08 -37.25 2.78
CA GLU A 112 -17.94 -38.66 2.35
C GLU A 112 -18.31 -39.68 3.44
N ASP A 113 -18.25 -39.32 4.72
CA ASP A 113 -18.63 -40.23 5.82
C ASP A 113 -20.16 -40.19 6.13
N GLY A 114 -20.89 -39.25 5.52
CA GLY A 114 -22.35 -39.15 5.60
C GLY A 114 -23.12 -40.03 4.60
N ASP A 115 -22.45 -40.53 3.55
CA ASP A 115 -23.04 -41.30 2.44
C ASP A 115 -22.68 -42.80 2.49
N ARG A 116 -22.53 -43.35 3.70
CA ARG A 116 -22.51 -44.80 3.94
C ARG A 116 -23.55 -45.18 5.00
N ARG A 117 -24.82 -45.26 4.58
CA ARG A 117 -25.87 -46.03 5.26
C ARG A 117 -26.74 -46.76 4.27
#